data_AF-A0A258EUV3-F1
#
_entry.id   AF-A0A258EUV3-F1
#
_cell.length_a   1.000
_cell.length_b   1.000
_cell.length_c   1.000
_cell.angle_alpha   90.00
_cell.angle_beta   90.00
_cell.angle_gamma   90.00
#
_symmetry.space_group_name_H-M   'P 1'
#
loop_
_entity.id
_entity.type
_entity.pdbx_description
1 polymer ?
#
loop_
_entity_poly.entity_id
_entity_poly.type
_entity_poly.pdbx_seq_one_letter_code
_entity_poly.pdbx_strand_id
1 'polypeptide(L)'
;MAYSLEPVALGEVVFEDVKDTIVNLPVSPEFSERLFGFMKRGPEFENLLAFRRLYPGIALKAKAGDQTTLGLQQGVNTGFLVYYHYPEDTVSTLYRVSTGSSRAFIGVESDRSGTPTEVITTPNQSYDVGTKVGMKASLGMALKVDTSPLDTFLDTLSGITFNQVLFEIGDIDEVPEGQTPLFSYYIYFTDQNNKFIRRPSDRNPVTLQLSGQPQTELDADGNTVLAVRAPAQAIFSQANQNYSVDIAGYLNALFRGDITRTDWLLYGGLVNTATQDDDFKKSLRQFVVDKNRIKVKVIYSKRR
;
A
#
# COMPACT_ATOMS: atom_id res chain seq x y z
N MET A 1 14.24 -14.22 -3.08
CA MET A 1 14.25 -14.99 -1.82
C MET A 1 14.17 -16.45 -2.19
N ALA A 2 15.07 -17.29 -1.69
CA ALA A 2 15.03 -18.74 -1.94
C ALA A 2 14.17 -19.40 -0.85
N TYR A 3 13.21 -20.23 -1.25
CA TYR A 3 12.40 -21.08 -0.38
C TYR A 3 12.56 -22.54 -0.82
N SER A 4 12.29 -23.49 0.08
CA SER A 4 12.28 -24.92 -0.27
C SER A 4 11.27 -25.18 -1.38
N LEU A 5 11.67 -25.90 -2.42
CA LEU A 5 10.77 -26.33 -3.50
C LEU A 5 9.86 -27.48 -3.07
N GLU A 6 10.28 -28.26 -2.07
CA GLU A 6 9.47 -29.32 -1.48
C GLU A 6 8.52 -28.72 -0.43
N PRO A 7 7.20 -28.80 -0.62
CA PRO A 7 6.23 -28.29 0.33
C PRO A 7 6.14 -29.22 1.54
N VAL A 8 6.11 -28.62 2.74
CA VAL A 8 5.89 -29.38 3.99
C VAL A 8 4.42 -29.68 4.24
N ALA A 9 3.51 -29.01 3.53
CA ALA A 9 2.07 -29.25 3.52
C ALA A 9 1.51 -28.87 2.14
N LEU A 10 0.49 -29.60 1.68
CA LEU A 10 -0.18 -29.36 0.41
C LEU A 10 -1.67 -29.62 0.59
N GLY A 11 -2.49 -28.74 0.02
CA GLY A 11 -3.94 -28.87 0.03
C GLY A 11 -4.57 -28.11 -1.10
N GLU A 12 -5.86 -28.38 -1.29
CA GLU A 12 -6.73 -27.67 -2.21
C GLU A 12 -7.85 -27.03 -1.40
N VAL A 13 -8.12 -25.77 -1.67
CA VAL A 13 -9.14 -24.98 -0.98
C VAL A 13 -9.97 -24.27 -2.03
N VAL A 14 -11.28 -24.51 -2.02
CA VAL A 14 -12.23 -23.76 -2.82
C VAL A 14 -12.85 -22.70 -1.93
N PHE A 15 -12.65 -21.43 -2.28
CA PHE A 15 -13.30 -20.31 -1.61
C PHE A 15 -14.65 -20.07 -2.27
N GLU A 16 -15.73 -20.17 -1.48
CA GLU A 16 -17.08 -19.81 -1.91
C GLU A 16 -17.34 -18.34 -1.57
N ASP A 17 -18.05 -18.08 -0.46
CA ASP A 17 -18.33 -16.72 0.01
C ASP A 17 -17.07 -15.99 0.50
N VAL A 18 -17.06 -14.67 0.32
CA VAL A 18 -16.04 -13.78 0.90
C VAL A 18 -16.25 -13.70 2.42
N LYS A 19 -15.53 -14.55 3.16
CA LYS A 19 -15.54 -14.59 4.62
C LYS A 19 -14.19 -15.01 5.19
N ASP A 20 -13.96 -14.64 6.44
CA ASP A 20 -12.81 -15.10 7.20
C ASP A 20 -12.83 -16.63 7.30
N THR A 21 -11.78 -17.26 6.78
CA THR A 21 -11.67 -18.72 6.68
C THR A 21 -10.36 -19.18 7.31
N ILE A 22 -10.44 -20.14 8.24
CA ILE A 22 -9.27 -20.82 8.79
C ILE A 22 -9.07 -22.11 8.00
N VAL A 23 -7.93 -22.22 7.32
CA VAL A 23 -7.53 -23.43 6.61
C VAL A 23 -6.49 -24.18 7.45
N ASN A 24 -6.77 -25.45 7.72
CA ASN A 24 -5.81 -26.36 8.35
C ASN A 24 -5.30 -27.36 7.33
N LEU A 25 -3.99 -27.40 7.12
CA LEU A 25 -3.34 -28.35 6.22
C LEU A 25 -2.46 -29.30 7.05
N PRO A 26 -2.61 -30.63 6.91
CA PRO A 26 -1.70 -31.56 7.55
C PRO A 26 -0.30 -31.40 6.95
N VAL A 27 0.71 -31.32 7.82
CA VAL A 27 2.12 -31.34 7.41
C VAL A 27 2.57 -32.77 7.13
N SER A 28 3.66 -32.95 6.40
CA SER A 28 4.24 -34.27 6.14
C SER A 28 4.67 -34.95 7.45
N PRO A 29 4.55 -36.29 7.56
CA PRO A 29 4.99 -37.03 8.73
C PRO A 29 6.46 -36.75 9.08
N GLU A 30 7.34 -36.67 8.09
CA GLU A 30 8.78 -36.43 8.26
C GLU A 30 9.05 -35.05 8.84
N PHE A 31 8.28 -34.03 8.41
CA PHE A 31 8.36 -32.69 8.97
C PHE A 31 7.84 -32.67 10.41
N SER A 32 6.72 -33.34 10.67
CA SER A 32 6.11 -33.42 12.00
C SER A 32 7.05 -34.08 13.02
N GLU A 33 7.62 -35.24 12.68
CA GLU A 33 8.56 -35.97 13.56
C GLU A 33 9.80 -35.14 13.86
N ARG A 34 10.34 -34.45 12.85
CA ARG A 34 11.50 -33.58 13.00
C ARG A 34 11.19 -32.38 13.90
N LEU A 35 10.08 -31.70 13.65
CA LEU A 35 9.61 -30.57 14.46
C LEU A 35 9.42 -30.99 15.93
N PHE A 36 8.73 -32.12 16.15
CA PHE A 36 8.50 -32.66 17.49
C PHE A 36 9.82 -33.07 18.18
N GLY A 37 10.76 -33.64 17.43
CA GLY A 37 12.10 -33.97 17.93
C GLY A 37 12.87 -32.76 18.45
N PHE A 38 12.85 -31.65 17.70
CA PHE A 38 13.45 -30.38 18.14
C PHE A 38 12.73 -29.78 19.34
N MET A 39 11.40 -29.84 19.38
CA MET A 39 10.64 -29.36 20.54
C MET A 39 10.97 -30.12 21.83
N LYS A 40 11.22 -31.44 21.75
CA LYS A 40 11.48 -32.28 22.92
C LYS A 40 12.92 -32.16 23.45
N ARG A 41 13.91 -31.98 22.57
CA ARG A 41 15.33 -32.17 22.90
C ARG A 41 16.26 -31.10 22.36
N GLY A 42 15.76 -30.19 21.54
CA GLY A 42 16.58 -29.28 20.75
C GLY A 42 16.74 -27.90 21.39
N PRO A 43 17.94 -27.29 21.35
CA PRO A 43 18.14 -25.91 21.79
C PRO A 43 17.41 -24.89 20.87
N GLU A 44 16.87 -25.34 19.73
CA GLU A 44 16.20 -24.49 18.74
C GLU A 44 14.93 -23.82 19.28
N PHE A 45 14.30 -24.37 20.31
CA PHE A 45 13.10 -23.81 20.94
C PHE A 45 13.37 -23.01 22.22
N GLU A 46 14.63 -22.89 22.65
CA GLU A 46 15.00 -22.12 23.85
C GLU A 46 14.87 -20.61 23.63
N ASN A 47 15.06 -20.14 22.39
CA ASN A 47 14.93 -18.72 22.05
C ASN A 47 14.57 -18.49 20.57
N LEU A 48 14.02 -17.30 20.29
CA LEU A 48 13.55 -16.91 18.96
C LEU A 48 14.64 -16.93 17.87
N LEU A 49 15.89 -16.59 18.21
CA LEU A 49 16.98 -16.56 17.24
C LEU A 49 17.39 -17.97 16.82
N ALA A 50 17.43 -18.90 17.76
CA ALA A 50 17.68 -20.31 17.48
C ALA A 50 16.55 -20.90 16.61
N PHE A 51 15.29 -20.61 16.95
CA PHE A 51 14.14 -21.05 16.16
C PHE A 51 14.19 -20.51 14.73
N ARG A 52 14.47 -19.21 14.55
CA ARG A 52 14.56 -18.57 13.22
C ARG A 52 15.71 -19.09 12.37
N ARG A 53 16.77 -19.62 12.97
CA ARG A 53 17.85 -20.31 12.21
C ARG A 53 17.38 -21.65 11.68
N LEU A 54 16.51 -22.35 12.42
CA LEU A 54 15.93 -23.60 11.98
C LEU A 54 14.83 -23.38 10.92
N TYR A 55 13.89 -22.48 11.21
CA TYR A 55 12.79 -22.11 10.32
C TYR A 55 12.71 -20.59 10.15
N PRO A 56 13.31 -20.03 9.08
CA PRO A 56 13.32 -18.59 8.83
C PRO A 56 11.93 -17.99 8.59
N GLY A 57 10.96 -18.81 8.16
CA GLY A 57 9.60 -18.39 7.90
C GLY A 57 8.78 -19.47 7.19
N ILE A 58 7.55 -19.10 6.81
CA ILE A 58 6.62 -19.93 6.04
C ILE A 58 6.37 -19.22 4.71
N ALA A 59 6.52 -19.95 3.61
CA ALA A 59 6.13 -19.48 2.28
C ALA A 59 4.86 -20.22 1.86
N LEU A 60 3.87 -19.46 1.39
CA LEU A 60 2.65 -20.01 0.79
C LEU A 60 2.72 -19.73 -0.71
N LYS A 61 2.55 -20.78 -1.51
CA LYS A 61 2.70 -20.72 -2.96
C LYS A 61 1.53 -21.46 -3.61
N ALA A 62 0.91 -20.81 -4.59
CA ALA A 62 -0.09 -21.42 -5.44
C ALA A 62 0.56 -22.44 -6.41
N LYS A 63 -0.19 -23.45 -6.84
CA LYS A 63 0.25 -24.37 -7.88
C LYS A 63 0.17 -23.67 -9.24
N ALA A 64 0.97 -24.15 -10.20
CA ALA A 64 0.86 -23.69 -11.58
C ALA A 64 -0.54 -24.01 -12.10
N GLY A 65 -1.23 -23.00 -12.64
CA GLY A 65 -2.60 -23.13 -13.14
C GLY A 65 -3.68 -22.65 -12.17
N ASP A 66 -3.36 -22.36 -10.90
CA ASP A 66 -4.31 -21.76 -9.97
C ASP A 66 -4.68 -20.34 -10.42
N GLN A 67 -5.97 -20.06 -10.59
CA GLN A 67 -6.50 -18.77 -11.06
C GLN A 67 -7.23 -18.02 -9.94
N THR A 68 -6.64 -17.98 -8.75
CA THR A 68 -7.25 -17.31 -7.60
C THR A 68 -6.27 -16.38 -6.90
N THR A 69 -6.83 -15.41 -6.19
CA THR A 69 -6.10 -14.49 -5.33
C THR A 69 -6.60 -14.66 -3.92
N LEU A 70 -5.69 -14.76 -2.96
CA LEU A 70 -6.06 -14.88 -1.55
C LEU A 70 -5.32 -13.83 -0.72
N GLY A 71 -6.08 -13.10 0.10
CA GLY A 71 -5.54 -12.15 1.07
C GLY A 71 -5.19 -12.88 2.35
N LEU A 72 -3.94 -12.76 2.80
CA LEU A 72 -3.48 -13.35 4.05
C LEU A 72 -3.20 -12.26 5.07
N GLN A 73 -3.93 -12.29 6.17
CA GLN A 73 -3.55 -11.54 7.36
C GLN A 73 -2.69 -12.45 8.25
N GLN A 74 -1.42 -12.10 8.39
CA GLN A 74 -0.53 -12.76 9.34
C GLN A 74 -0.98 -12.45 10.77
N GLY A 75 -0.96 -13.44 11.65
CA GLY A 75 -1.31 -13.23 13.04
C GLY A 75 -1.04 -14.44 13.93
N VAL A 76 -1.60 -14.41 15.15
CA VAL A 76 -1.48 -15.50 16.13
C VAL A 76 -2.08 -16.83 15.65
N ASN A 77 -2.96 -16.77 14.65
CA ASN A 77 -3.59 -17.95 14.04
C ASN A 77 -2.83 -18.49 12.82
N THR A 78 -1.80 -17.78 12.34
CA THR A 78 -0.98 -18.23 11.23
C THR A 78 0.30 -18.86 11.78
N GLY A 79 0.50 -20.16 11.56
CA GLY A 79 1.67 -20.88 12.05
C GLY A 79 1.42 -22.39 12.14
N PHE A 80 2.09 -23.05 13.08
CA PHE A 80 1.95 -24.49 13.32
C PHE A 80 1.22 -24.76 14.64
N LEU A 81 0.31 -25.74 14.59
CA LEU A 81 -0.34 -26.32 15.77
C LEU A 81 0.21 -27.73 15.94
N VAL A 82 0.89 -27.98 17.05
CA VAL A 82 1.48 -29.28 17.37
C VAL A 82 0.69 -29.88 18.52
N TYR A 83 -0.02 -30.98 18.22
CA TYR A 83 -0.73 -31.75 19.22
C TYR A 83 0.13 -32.94 19.65
N TYR A 84 0.31 -33.13 20.95
CA TYR A 84 1.02 -34.28 21.50
C TYR A 84 0.39 -34.76 22.79
N HIS A 85 0.54 -36.04 23.09
CA HIS A 85 0.12 -36.64 24.35
C HIS A 85 1.16 -37.67 24.79
N TYR A 86 1.25 -37.92 26.09
CA TYR A 86 2.02 -39.07 26.58
C TYR A 86 1.21 -40.36 26.32
N PRO A 87 1.85 -41.54 26.25
CA PRO A 87 1.13 -42.80 26.02
C PRO A 87 0.01 -43.09 27.01
N GLU A 88 0.15 -42.59 28.24
CA GLU A 88 -0.80 -42.74 29.35
C GLU A 88 -1.95 -41.71 29.30
N ASP A 89 -1.83 -40.65 28.48
CA ASP A 89 -2.77 -39.54 28.45
C ASP A 89 -3.94 -39.79 27.48
N THR A 90 -5.13 -39.38 27.90
CA THR A 90 -6.34 -39.38 27.06
C THR A 90 -6.62 -38.04 26.39
N VAL A 91 -5.86 -36.99 26.72
CA VAL A 91 -6.05 -35.62 26.23
C VAL A 91 -4.74 -35.12 25.61
N SER A 92 -4.82 -34.56 24.40
CA SER A 92 -3.66 -33.95 23.76
C SER A 92 -3.35 -32.56 24.31
N THR A 93 -2.08 -32.30 24.56
CA THR A 93 -1.53 -30.96 24.79
C THR A 93 -1.31 -30.28 23.44
N LEU A 94 -1.66 -28.99 23.37
CA LEU A 94 -1.46 -28.14 22.20
C LEU A 94 -0.26 -27.21 22.43
N TYR A 95 0.72 -27.27 21.55
CA TYR A 95 1.77 -26.28 21.42
C TYR A 95 1.58 -25.47 20.14
N ARG A 96 1.52 -24.15 20.25
CA ARG A 96 1.30 -23.24 19.13
C ARG A 96 2.58 -22.46 18.81
N VAL A 97 3.09 -22.65 17.60
CA VAL A 97 4.11 -21.78 16.99
C VAL A 97 3.38 -20.80 16.10
N SER A 98 3.36 -19.51 16.45
CA SER A 98 2.63 -18.49 15.68
C SER A 98 3.54 -17.47 15.03
N THR A 99 3.01 -16.79 14.02
CA THR A 99 3.69 -15.71 13.30
C THR A 99 3.24 -14.32 13.77
N GLY A 100 2.60 -14.20 14.93
CA GLY A 100 1.96 -12.96 15.40
C GLY A 100 2.85 -11.71 15.49
N SER A 101 4.16 -11.87 15.61
CA SER A 101 5.15 -10.77 15.60
C SER A 101 6.18 -10.89 14.46
N SER A 102 5.83 -11.67 13.43
CA SER A 102 6.71 -11.90 12.28
C SER A 102 6.54 -10.80 11.23
N ARG A 103 7.52 -10.74 10.32
CA ARG A 103 7.42 -9.91 9.12
C ARG A 103 6.73 -10.74 8.02
N ALA A 104 6.03 -10.06 7.13
CA ALA A 104 5.41 -10.67 5.96
C ALA A 104 5.96 -10.03 4.68
N PHE A 105 6.10 -10.86 3.64
CA PHE A 105 6.52 -10.46 2.31
C PHE A 105 5.60 -11.12 1.29
N ILE A 106 5.34 -10.43 0.18
CA ILE A 106 4.58 -10.97 -0.94
C ILE A 106 5.51 -10.93 -2.15
N GLY A 107 5.64 -12.07 -2.84
CA GLY A 107 6.31 -12.15 -4.13
C GLY A 107 5.26 -12.15 -5.23
N VAL A 108 5.31 -11.16 -6.12
CA VAL A 108 4.44 -11.08 -7.30
C VAL A 108 5.32 -11.17 -8.54
N GLU A 109 5.04 -12.15 -9.38
CA GLU A 109 5.56 -12.21 -10.73
C GLU A 109 4.52 -11.57 -11.66
N SER A 110 4.94 -10.58 -12.44
CA SER A 110 4.06 -9.90 -13.38
C SER A 110 4.69 -9.93 -14.75
N ASP A 111 4.11 -10.73 -15.64
CA ASP A 111 4.37 -10.60 -17.07
C ASP A 111 3.59 -9.37 -17.59
N ARG A 112 4.30 -8.51 -18.32
CA ARG A 112 3.76 -7.27 -18.87
C ARG A 112 3.98 -7.18 -20.37
N SER A 113 4.58 -8.21 -20.97
CA SER A 113 4.88 -8.22 -22.40
C SER A 113 3.60 -8.06 -23.22
N GLY A 114 3.67 -7.19 -24.22
CA GLY A 114 2.51 -6.84 -25.06
C GLY A 114 1.50 -5.92 -24.39
N THR A 115 1.78 -5.37 -23.21
CA THR A 115 0.94 -4.34 -22.55
C THR A 115 1.58 -2.95 -22.65
N PRO A 116 0.79 -1.86 -22.55
CA PRO A 116 1.34 -0.50 -22.46
C PRO A 116 2.32 -0.29 -21.29
N THR A 117 2.29 -1.16 -20.28
CA THR A 117 3.18 -1.08 -19.11
C THR A 117 4.49 -1.85 -19.27
N GLU A 118 4.73 -2.50 -20.42
CA GLU A 118 5.99 -3.19 -20.73
C GLU A 118 7.21 -2.25 -20.63
N VAL A 119 7.02 -0.98 -21.01
CA VAL A 119 8.07 0.05 -21.02
C VAL A 119 8.53 0.47 -19.62
N ILE A 120 7.78 0.16 -18.56
CA ILE A 120 8.08 0.60 -17.19
C ILE A 120 9.16 -0.32 -16.60
N THR A 121 10.43 0.03 -16.71
CA THR A 121 11.53 -0.88 -16.30
C THR A 121 12.34 -0.38 -15.12
N THR A 122 12.31 0.92 -14.84
CA THR A 122 13.16 1.56 -13.84
C THR A 122 12.34 2.30 -12.78
N PRO A 123 12.65 2.14 -11.48
CA PRO A 123 12.00 2.89 -10.41
C PRO A 123 12.23 4.40 -10.53
N ASN A 124 11.24 5.18 -10.06
CA ASN A 124 11.29 6.65 -10.01
C ASN A 124 11.48 7.33 -11.39
N GLN A 125 11.03 6.69 -12.46
CA GLN A 125 10.92 7.31 -13.78
C GLN A 125 9.46 7.50 -14.15
N SER A 126 9.17 8.61 -14.81
CA SER A 126 7.85 8.86 -15.41
C SER A 126 7.84 8.25 -16.80
N TYR A 127 6.78 7.53 -17.13
CA TYR A 127 6.59 6.90 -18.43
C TYR A 127 5.30 7.40 -19.05
N ASP A 128 5.33 7.68 -20.36
CA ASP A 128 4.09 7.88 -21.10
C ASP A 128 3.52 6.52 -21.52
N VAL A 129 2.34 6.21 -21.02
CA VAL A 129 1.62 4.95 -21.26
C VAL A 129 0.38 5.14 -22.13
N GLY A 130 0.28 6.28 -22.83
CA GLY A 130 -0.80 6.59 -23.77
C GLY A 130 -1.92 7.42 -23.16
N THR A 131 -3.16 7.21 -23.60
CA THR A 131 -4.32 8.03 -23.15
C THR A 131 -4.89 7.60 -21.79
N LYS A 132 -4.62 6.36 -21.39
CA LYS A 132 -5.04 5.81 -20.10
C LYS A 132 -3.86 5.69 -19.16
N VAL A 133 -4.12 5.92 -17.87
CA VAL A 133 -3.14 5.80 -16.79
C VAL A 133 -3.77 5.06 -15.62
N GLY A 134 -2.97 4.54 -14.70
CA GLY A 134 -3.49 3.80 -13.56
C GLY A 134 -2.46 3.64 -12.46
N MET A 135 -2.93 3.16 -11.31
CA MET A 135 -2.07 2.74 -10.21
C MET A 135 -2.16 1.22 -10.05
N LYS A 136 -1.02 0.59 -9.77
CA LYS A 136 -0.92 -0.84 -9.47
C LYS A 136 -0.02 -1.04 -8.28
N ALA A 137 -0.62 -1.50 -7.19
CA ALA A 137 -0.04 -1.40 -5.86
C ALA A 137 1.22 -2.28 -5.67
N SER A 138 1.11 -3.59 -5.93
CA SER A 138 2.22 -4.55 -5.78
C SER A 138 3.44 -4.27 -6.65
N LEU A 139 3.26 -3.58 -7.78
CA LEU A 139 4.36 -3.19 -8.67
C LEU A 139 4.93 -1.80 -8.34
N GLY A 140 4.40 -1.12 -7.33
CA GLY A 140 4.81 0.23 -6.97
C GLY A 140 4.50 1.26 -8.05
N MET A 141 3.54 0.98 -8.94
CA MET A 141 3.16 1.88 -10.03
C MET A 141 2.22 2.95 -9.49
N ALA A 142 2.73 4.18 -9.43
CA ALA A 142 2.04 5.36 -8.91
C ALA A 142 1.80 6.38 -10.04
N LEU A 143 0.89 7.32 -9.79
CA LEU A 143 0.62 8.41 -10.73
C LEU A 143 1.37 9.66 -10.32
N LYS A 144 2.10 10.26 -11.26
CA LYS A 144 2.61 11.63 -11.12
C LYS A 144 1.62 12.60 -11.78
N VAL A 145 1.29 13.68 -11.08
CA VAL A 145 0.47 14.77 -11.60
C VAL A 145 1.36 15.98 -11.81
N ASP A 146 1.48 16.41 -13.06
CA ASP A 146 2.06 17.70 -13.41
C ASP A 146 1.08 18.80 -13.00
N THR A 147 1.54 19.66 -12.10
CA THR A 147 0.71 20.73 -11.53
C THR A 147 0.90 22.06 -12.23
N SER A 148 1.76 22.16 -13.24
CA SER A 148 2.06 23.41 -13.96
C SER A 148 0.83 24.16 -14.47
N PRO A 149 -0.30 23.53 -14.88
CA PRO A 149 -1.50 24.27 -15.27
C PRO A 149 -2.13 25.08 -14.13
N LEU A 150 -1.84 24.76 -12.87
CA LEU A 150 -2.33 25.52 -11.72
C LEU A 150 -1.75 26.94 -11.69
N ASP A 151 -0.46 27.11 -11.99
CA ASP A 151 0.17 28.44 -12.01
C ASP A 151 -0.53 29.31 -13.05
N THR A 152 -0.70 28.79 -14.28
CA THR A 152 -1.40 29.50 -15.36
C THR A 152 -2.82 29.88 -14.96
N PHE A 153 -3.55 29.02 -14.25
CA PHE A 153 -4.88 29.33 -13.76
C PHE A 153 -4.86 30.41 -12.68
N LEU A 154 -3.97 30.30 -11.70
CA LEU A 154 -3.85 31.26 -10.59
C LEU A 154 -3.46 32.66 -11.06
N ASP A 155 -2.61 32.77 -12.08
CA ASP A 155 -2.19 34.05 -12.67
C ASP A 155 -3.36 34.84 -13.30
N THR A 156 -4.46 34.16 -13.65
CA THR A 156 -5.66 34.83 -14.19
C THR A 156 -6.53 35.48 -13.12
N LEU A 157 -6.23 35.26 -11.84
CA LEU A 157 -7.12 35.56 -10.73
C LEU A 157 -6.53 36.66 -9.84
N SER A 158 -7.40 37.56 -9.37
CA SER A 158 -7.03 38.59 -8.40
C SER A 158 -8.18 38.84 -7.44
N GLY A 159 -7.84 39.03 -6.15
CA GLY A 159 -8.82 39.31 -5.10
C GLY A 159 -9.81 38.18 -4.84
N ILE A 160 -9.40 36.93 -5.03
CA ILE A 160 -10.29 35.76 -4.86
C ILE A 160 -10.03 35.01 -3.56
N THR A 161 -11.01 34.20 -3.16
CA THR A 161 -10.88 33.19 -2.11
C THR A 161 -11.47 31.89 -2.63
N PHE A 162 -10.70 30.81 -2.58
CA PHE A 162 -11.19 29.49 -2.97
C PHE A 162 -12.06 28.92 -1.85
N ASN A 163 -13.33 28.68 -2.13
CA ASN A 163 -14.30 28.14 -1.17
C ASN A 163 -14.24 26.61 -1.15
N GLN A 164 -14.08 26.00 -2.32
CA GLN A 164 -13.96 24.55 -2.49
C GLN A 164 -13.13 24.25 -3.74
N VAL A 165 -12.21 23.30 -3.65
CA VAL A 165 -11.39 22.87 -4.79
C VAL A 165 -11.29 21.36 -4.78
N LEU A 166 -11.98 20.67 -5.68
CA LEU A 166 -11.96 19.21 -5.73
C LEU A 166 -10.93 18.74 -6.76
N PHE A 167 -9.94 17.98 -6.32
CA PHE A 167 -9.14 17.14 -7.20
C PHE A 167 -9.85 15.80 -7.36
N GLU A 168 -10.17 15.43 -8.61
CA GLU A 168 -10.95 14.25 -8.93
C GLU A 168 -10.22 13.35 -9.93
N ILE A 169 -10.34 12.03 -9.70
CA ILE A 169 -9.98 10.98 -10.64
C ILE A 169 -11.21 10.11 -10.86
N GLY A 170 -11.81 10.19 -12.04
CA GLY A 170 -12.87 9.26 -12.44
C GLY A 170 -13.77 9.79 -13.57
N ASP A 171 -14.63 8.96 -14.15
CA ASP A 171 -14.94 7.56 -13.80
C ASP A 171 -13.78 6.59 -14.14
N ILE A 172 -13.41 5.71 -13.22
CA ILE A 172 -12.40 4.67 -13.51
C ILE A 172 -12.97 3.61 -14.44
N ASP A 173 -12.09 2.93 -15.18
CA ASP A 173 -12.47 1.76 -15.96
C ASP A 173 -12.97 0.64 -15.06
N GLU A 174 -13.78 -0.25 -15.63
CA GLU A 174 -14.23 -1.46 -14.95
C GLU A 174 -13.03 -2.28 -14.48
N VAL A 175 -13.05 -2.63 -13.20
CA VAL A 175 -12.00 -3.44 -12.58
C VAL A 175 -12.26 -4.90 -12.95
N PRO A 176 -11.24 -5.67 -13.37
CA PRO A 176 -11.42 -7.08 -13.72
C PRO A 176 -12.09 -7.88 -12.60
N GLU A 177 -12.86 -8.90 -12.97
CA GLU A 177 -13.51 -9.81 -12.02
C GLU A 177 -12.49 -10.36 -10.99
N GLY A 178 -12.91 -10.41 -9.73
CA GLY A 178 -12.05 -10.85 -8.62
C GLY A 178 -11.03 -9.83 -8.15
N GLN A 179 -10.95 -8.65 -8.76
CA GLN A 179 -10.08 -7.55 -8.32
C GLN A 179 -10.87 -6.40 -7.71
N THR A 180 -10.16 -5.56 -6.94
CA THR A 180 -10.73 -4.36 -6.35
C THR A 180 -9.87 -3.15 -6.65
N PRO A 181 -10.49 -1.97 -6.82
CA PRO A 181 -9.75 -0.72 -6.95
C PRO A 181 -9.02 -0.42 -5.64
N LEU A 182 -8.08 0.52 -5.71
CA LEU A 182 -7.43 1.00 -4.49
C LEU A 182 -8.47 1.61 -3.55
N PHE A 183 -8.40 1.27 -2.26
CA PHE A 183 -9.32 1.85 -1.27
C PHE A 183 -9.13 3.37 -1.15
N SER A 184 -7.88 3.82 -1.17
CA SER A 184 -7.54 5.24 -1.10
C SER A 184 -6.17 5.53 -1.69
N TYR A 185 -5.87 6.81 -1.90
CA TYR A 185 -4.51 7.31 -2.07
C TYR A 185 -4.28 8.60 -1.28
N TYR A 186 -3.01 8.91 -1.07
CA TYR A 186 -2.51 10.16 -0.51
C TYR A 186 -1.73 10.95 -1.56
N ILE A 187 -1.69 12.27 -1.40
CA ILE A 187 -1.02 13.19 -2.32
C ILE A 187 0.32 13.64 -1.71
N TYR A 188 1.43 13.14 -2.25
CA TYR A 188 2.78 13.51 -1.85
C TYR A 188 3.38 14.57 -2.76
N PHE A 189 4.27 15.40 -2.23
CA PHE A 189 5.11 16.26 -3.07
C PHE A 189 6.33 15.48 -3.57
N THR A 190 6.67 15.69 -4.85
CA THR A 190 7.76 14.97 -5.50
C THR A 190 8.82 15.89 -6.08
N ASP A 191 10.07 15.44 -6.03
CA ASP A 191 11.19 16.12 -6.65
C ASP A 191 11.34 15.78 -8.15
N GLN A 192 12.34 16.38 -8.80
CA GLN A 192 12.64 16.14 -10.21
C GLN A 192 13.05 14.69 -10.52
N ASN A 193 13.46 13.92 -9.50
CA ASN A 193 13.82 12.52 -9.62
C ASN A 193 12.65 11.59 -9.25
N ASN A 194 11.42 12.12 -9.17
CA ASN A 194 10.20 11.41 -8.78
C ASN A 194 10.30 10.72 -7.41
N LYS A 195 11.08 11.28 -6.49
CA LYS A 195 11.15 10.84 -5.09
C LYS A 195 10.27 11.73 -4.23
N PHE A 196 9.83 11.20 -3.09
CA PHE A 196 9.18 12.01 -2.07
C PHE A 196 10.11 13.12 -1.59
N ILE A 197 9.64 14.36 -1.63
CA ILE A 197 10.27 15.43 -0.87
C ILE A 197 10.09 15.11 0.61
N ARG A 198 11.17 15.17 1.38
CA ARG A 198 11.16 14.87 2.81
C ARG A 198 11.56 16.10 3.59
N ARG A 199 10.83 16.36 4.67
CA ARG A 199 11.14 17.45 5.58
C ARG A 199 12.49 17.20 6.26
N PRO A 200 13.40 18.20 6.32
CA PRO A 200 14.73 18.00 6.90
C PRO A 200 14.72 17.58 8.37
N SER A 201 13.81 18.13 9.18
CA SER A 201 13.81 17.97 10.64
C SER A 201 13.47 16.56 11.12
N ASP A 202 12.53 15.87 10.46
CA ASP A 202 12.03 14.56 10.90
C ASP A 202 12.00 13.50 9.79
N ARG A 203 12.44 13.87 8.58
CA ARG A 203 12.52 13.01 7.39
C ARG A 203 11.17 12.46 6.93
N ASN A 204 10.05 12.97 7.47
CA ASN A 204 8.72 12.58 6.99
C ASN A 204 8.50 13.12 5.57
N PRO A 205 7.86 12.33 4.69
CA PRO A 205 7.52 12.79 3.35
C PRO A 205 6.47 13.89 3.43
N VAL A 206 6.66 14.94 2.63
CA VAL A 206 5.76 16.08 2.58
C VAL A 206 4.53 15.71 1.75
N THR A 207 3.36 16.10 2.26
CA THR A 207 2.06 15.81 1.66
C THR A 207 1.26 17.08 1.49
N LEU A 208 0.33 17.07 0.55
CA LEU A 208 -0.77 18.02 0.57
C LEU A 208 -1.57 17.76 1.86
N GLN A 209 -1.89 18.80 2.63
CA GLN A 209 -2.67 18.63 3.87
C GLN A 209 -4.17 18.76 3.59
N LEU A 210 -5.00 18.03 4.33
CA LEU A 210 -6.45 18.07 4.24
C LEU A 210 -6.99 19.50 4.27
N SER A 211 -8.07 19.79 3.54
CA SER A 211 -8.75 21.08 3.59
C SER A 211 -9.10 21.47 5.04
N GLY A 212 -8.90 22.75 5.38
CA GLY A 212 -9.01 23.26 6.76
C GLY A 212 -7.76 23.05 7.63
N GLN A 213 -6.75 22.31 7.17
CA GLN A 213 -5.47 22.17 7.85
C GLN A 213 -4.42 23.12 7.25
N PRO A 214 -3.49 23.66 8.08
CA PRO A 214 -2.37 24.45 7.59
C PRO A 214 -1.50 23.64 6.63
N GLN A 215 -1.07 24.25 5.52
CA GLN A 215 -0.10 23.64 4.58
C GLN A 215 1.35 23.84 5.03
N THR A 216 1.56 24.79 5.93
CA THR A 216 2.84 25.11 6.58
C THR A 216 2.67 25.09 8.10
N GLU A 217 3.76 24.85 8.82
CA GLU A 217 3.83 24.95 10.27
C GLU A 217 5.17 25.57 10.69
N LEU A 218 5.28 25.97 11.96
CA LEU A 218 6.55 26.42 12.52
C LEU A 218 7.33 25.22 13.08
N ASP A 219 8.62 25.13 12.79
CA ASP A 219 9.51 24.18 13.44
C ASP A 219 9.95 24.65 14.84
N ALA A 220 10.78 23.85 15.51
CA ALA A 220 11.26 24.14 16.87
C ALA A 220 12.10 25.43 16.95
N ASP A 221 12.68 25.85 15.83
CA ASP A 221 13.51 27.05 15.71
C ASP A 221 12.68 28.27 15.24
N GLY A 222 11.37 28.09 15.02
CA GLY A 222 10.46 29.13 14.56
C GLY A 222 10.49 29.38 13.05
N ASN A 223 11.12 28.52 12.26
CA ASN A 223 11.10 28.62 10.80
C ASN A 223 9.82 28.03 10.23
N THR A 224 9.31 28.63 9.15
CA THR A 224 8.18 28.08 8.41
C THR A 224 8.63 26.88 7.58
N VAL A 225 8.01 25.73 7.81
CA VAL A 225 8.25 24.47 7.10
C VAL A 225 6.95 23.92 6.54
N LEU A 226 7.04 23.02 5.56
CA LEU A 226 5.87 22.31 5.04
C LEU A 226 5.32 21.34 6.11
N ALA A 227 3.99 21.31 6.22
CA ALA A 227 3.30 20.44 7.16
C ALA A 227 3.23 18.98 6.67
N VAL A 228 3.12 18.05 7.61
CA VAL A 228 3.08 16.59 7.35
C VAL A 228 2.06 15.83 8.22
N ARG A 229 1.24 16.53 9.00
CA ARG A 229 0.47 15.95 10.12
C ARG A 229 -0.91 15.44 9.74
N ALA A 230 -1.52 16.02 8.72
CA ALA A 230 -2.86 15.67 8.26
C ALA A 230 -2.88 15.51 6.73
N PRO A 231 -2.23 14.46 6.19
CA PRO A 231 -2.20 14.22 4.75
C PRO A 231 -3.61 14.15 4.15
N ALA A 232 -3.81 14.81 3.02
CA ALA A 232 -5.03 14.71 2.24
C ALA A 232 -5.14 13.29 1.66
N GLN A 233 -6.28 12.67 1.89
CA GLN A 233 -6.61 11.32 1.44
C GLN A 233 -7.83 11.39 0.53
N ALA A 234 -7.75 10.75 -0.64
CA ALA A 234 -8.91 10.50 -1.48
C ALA A 234 -9.34 9.04 -1.29
N ILE A 235 -10.60 8.82 -0.93
CA ILE A 235 -11.19 7.49 -0.73
C ILE A 235 -12.02 7.15 -1.97
N PHE A 236 -11.95 5.88 -2.41
CA PHE A 236 -12.73 5.41 -3.54
C PHE A 236 -14.24 5.42 -3.22
N SER A 237 -15.03 6.04 -4.09
CA SER A 237 -16.48 5.99 -4.06
C SER A 237 -16.99 4.90 -4.99
N GLN A 238 -17.53 3.81 -4.45
CA GLN A 238 -18.14 2.76 -5.26
C GLN A 238 -19.41 3.25 -5.99
N ALA A 239 -20.17 4.18 -5.39
CA ALA A 239 -21.37 4.73 -6.02
C ALA A 239 -21.05 5.57 -7.25
N ASN A 240 -19.96 6.36 -7.20
CA ASN A 240 -19.58 7.28 -8.28
C ASN A 240 -18.40 6.77 -9.12
N GLN A 241 -17.83 5.60 -8.80
CA GLN A 241 -16.65 5.03 -9.46
C GLN A 241 -15.49 6.02 -9.59
N ASN A 242 -15.22 6.78 -8.54
CA ASN A 242 -14.22 7.85 -8.57
C ASN A 242 -13.48 8.05 -7.23
N TYR A 243 -12.42 8.84 -7.29
CA TYR A 243 -11.74 9.42 -6.14
C TYR A 243 -11.92 10.93 -6.17
N SER A 244 -12.15 11.53 -5.01
CA SER A 244 -12.27 12.97 -4.87
C SER A 244 -11.69 13.42 -3.54
N VAL A 245 -10.97 14.55 -3.55
CA VAL A 245 -10.42 15.16 -2.34
C VAL A 245 -10.43 16.68 -2.47
N ASP A 246 -10.83 17.36 -1.39
CA ASP A 246 -10.78 18.82 -1.33
C ASP A 246 -9.36 19.30 -1.02
N ILE A 247 -8.85 20.15 -1.90
CA ILE A 247 -7.52 20.75 -1.89
C ILE A 247 -7.58 22.28 -1.78
N ALA A 248 -8.71 22.86 -1.36
CA ALA A 248 -8.85 24.31 -1.24
C ALA A 248 -7.79 24.94 -0.34
N GLY A 249 -7.40 24.26 0.75
CA GLY A 249 -6.31 24.71 1.63
C GLY A 249 -4.97 24.86 0.89
N TYR A 250 -4.64 23.90 0.03
CA TYR A 250 -3.45 23.95 -0.83
C TYR A 250 -3.50 25.11 -1.82
N LEU A 251 -4.59 25.24 -2.56
CA LEU A 251 -4.69 26.26 -3.60
C LEU A 251 -4.70 27.68 -3.01
N ASN A 252 -5.33 27.88 -1.85
CA ASN A 252 -5.28 29.14 -1.12
C ASN A 252 -3.85 29.46 -0.62
N ALA A 253 -3.09 28.47 -0.13
CA ALA A 253 -1.70 28.67 0.30
C ALA A 253 -0.78 29.01 -0.88
N LEU A 254 -0.96 28.32 -2.01
CA LEU A 254 -0.21 28.59 -3.23
C LEU A 254 -0.52 30.00 -3.76
N PHE A 255 -1.79 30.40 -3.80
CA PHE A 255 -2.21 31.72 -4.26
C PHE A 255 -1.71 32.89 -3.40
N ARG A 256 -1.52 32.67 -2.08
CA ARG A 256 -0.90 33.67 -1.19
C ARG A 256 0.63 33.71 -1.27
N GLY A 257 1.25 32.74 -1.92
CA GLY A 257 2.71 32.57 -1.94
C GLY A 257 3.28 31.94 -0.66
N ASP A 258 2.45 31.31 0.17
CA ASP A 258 2.90 30.63 1.41
C ASP A 258 3.70 29.36 1.10
N ILE A 259 3.44 28.73 -0.06
CA ILE A 259 4.10 27.54 -0.54
C ILE A 259 4.42 27.68 -2.03
N THR A 260 5.42 26.93 -2.49
CA THR A 260 5.77 26.86 -3.92
C THR A 260 5.05 25.68 -4.58
N ARG A 261 4.62 25.87 -5.84
CA ARG A 261 4.05 24.78 -6.64
C ARG A 261 5.05 23.64 -6.73
N THR A 262 4.55 22.43 -6.49
CA THR A 262 5.32 21.19 -6.60
C THR A 262 4.43 20.15 -7.25
N ASP A 263 5.00 19.31 -8.10
CA ASP A 263 4.28 18.18 -8.71
C ASP A 263 3.85 17.18 -7.63
N TRP A 264 2.79 16.45 -7.91
CA TRP A 264 2.25 15.48 -6.98
C TRP A 264 2.60 14.05 -7.38
N LEU A 265 2.83 13.21 -6.38
CA LEU A 265 2.84 11.76 -6.53
C LEU A 265 1.66 11.19 -5.73
N LEU A 266 0.71 10.58 -6.44
CA LEU A 266 -0.42 9.90 -5.84
C LEU A 266 0.02 8.49 -5.45
N TYR A 267 -0.07 8.17 -4.17
CA TYR A 267 0.44 6.91 -3.63
C TYR A 267 -0.59 6.24 -2.73
N GLY A 268 -0.82 4.94 -2.92
CA GLY A 268 -1.93 4.22 -2.29
C GLY A 268 -1.70 3.80 -0.84
N GLY A 269 -0.56 4.16 -0.25
CA GLY A 269 -0.19 3.84 1.13
C GLY A 269 0.22 5.09 1.91
N LEU A 270 0.08 5.05 3.23
CA LEU A 270 0.58 6.12 4.09
C LEU A 270 2.04 5.85 4.43
N VAL A 271 2.96 6.54 3.76
CA VAL A 271 4.39 6.50 4.04
C VAL A 271 4.73 7.53 5.13
N ASN A 272 5.35 7.09 6.22
CA ASN A 272 5.91 7.95 7.27
C ASN A 272 7.16 7.28 7.89
N THR A 273 7.88 7.97 8.78
CA THR A 273 9.07 7.41 9.44
C THR A 273 8.76 6.48 10.62
N ALA A 274 7.54 6.53 11.16
CA ALA A 274 7.11 5.71 12.29
C ALA A 274 6.72 4.28 11.89
N THR A 275 6.30 4.09 10.63
CA THR A 275 5.85 2.82 10.08
C THR A 275 6.81 2.36 9.00
N GLN A 276 7.33 1.14 9.13
CA GLN A 276 8.08 0.48 8.06
C GLN A 276 7.16 -0.34 7.16
N ASP A 277 5.85 -0.34 7.44
CA ASP A 277 4.88 -1.05 6.64
C ASP A 277 4.39 -0.18 5.47
N ASP A 278 4.28 -0.79 4.31
CA ASP A 278 3.88 -0.14 3.06
C ASP A 278 2.82 -1.02 2.41
N ASP A 279 1.57 -0.85 2.89
CA ASP A 279 0.41 -1.64 2.47
C ASP A 279 0.16 -1.56 0.96
N PHE A 280 0.56 -0.47 0.31
CA PHE A 280 0.48 -0.33 -1.14
C PHE A 280 1.30 -1.42 -1.83
N LYS A 281 2.55 -1.63 -1.41
CA LYS A 281 3.41 -2.68 -2.00
C LYS A 281 2.94 -4.10 -1.69
N LYS A 282 2.10 -4.27 -0.66
CA LYS A 282 1.53 -5.56 -0.25
C LYS A 282 0.15 -5.83 -0.84
N SER A 283 -0.42 -4.89 -1.60
CA SER A 283 -1.75 -5.01 -2.17
C SER A 283 -1.70 -5.43 -3.64
N LEU A 284 -2.68 -6.20 -4.09
CA LEU A 284 -2.90 -6.50 -5.52
C LEU A 284 -3.91 -5.57 -6.19
N ARG A 285 -4.38 -4.55 -5.45
CA ARG A 285 -5.36 -3.57 -5.94
C ARG A 285 -4.78 -2.73 -7.07
N GLN A 286 -5.64 -2.41 -8.03
CA GLN A 286 -5.30 -1.58 -9.18
C GLN A 286 -6.53 -0.87 -9.73
N PHE A 287 -6.31 0.25 -10.42
CA PHE A 287 -7.34 0.90 -11.24
C PHE A 287 -6.71 1.52 -12.48
N VAL A 288 -7.54 1.76 -13.50
CA VAL A 288 -7.17 2.46 -14.73
C VAL A 288 -8.20 3.57 -14.98
N VAL A 289 -7.77 4.69 -15.55
CA VAL A 289 -8.60 5.85 -15.84
C VAL A 289 -8.07 6.55 -17.10
N ASP A 290 -8.97 7.19 -17.85
CA ASP A 290 -8.57 8.10 -18.93
C ASP A 290 -7.92 9.36 -18.35
N LYS A 291 -6.81 9.84 -18.93
CA LYS A 291 -6.14 11.08 -18.52
C LYS A 291 -7.11 12.28 -18.52
N ASN A 292 -8.11 12.32 -19.42
CA ASN A 292 -9.10 13.40 -19.50
C ASN A 292 -10.09 13.44 -18.31
N ARG A 293 -10.12 12.38 -17.49
CA ARG A 293 -10.97 12.23 -16.30
C ARG A 293 -10.25 12.61 -15.02
N ILE A 294 -9.00 13.06 -15.10
CA ILE A 294 -8.24 13.64 -14.00
C ILE A 294 -8.37 15.15 -14.09
N LYS A 295 -9.02 15.78 -13.10
CA LYS A 295 -9.37 17.19 -13.15
C LYS A 295 -9.37 17.86 -11.79
N VAL A 296 -9.21 19.18 -11.81
CA VAL A 296 -9.43 20.06 -10.66
C VAL A 296 -10.67 20.90 -10.92
N LYS A 297 -11.67 20.81 -10.05
CA LYS A 297 -12.87 21.66 -10.06
C LYS A 297 -12.72 22.74 -9.01
N VAL A 298 -12.91 23.99 -9.39
CA VAL A 298 -12.67 25.15 -8.52
C VAL A 298 -13.96 25.96 -8.34
N ILE A 299 -14.33 26.21 -7.08
CA ILE A 299 -15.40 27.15 -6.71
C ILE A 299 -14.77 28.25 -5.85
N TYR A 300 -14.84 29.49 -6.33
CA TYR A 300 -14.23 30.64 -5.66
C TYR A 300 -15.17 31.84 -5.63
N SER A 301 -14.96 32.69 -4.62
CA SER A 301 -15.58 34.00 -4.49
C SER A 301 -14.60 35.08 -4.91
N LYS A 302 -15.07 36.13 -5.59
CA LYS A 302 -14.27 37.30 -5.96
C LYS A 302 -14.70 38.51 -5.12
N ARG A 303 -13.75 39.17 -4.46
CA ARG A 303 -14.02 40.47 -3.82
C ARG A 303 -14.13 41.54 -4.93
N ARG A 304 -15.19 42.34 -4.85
CA ARG A 304 -15.39 43.50 -5.74
C ARG A 304 -14.45 44.63 -5.33
#